data_AF-A0A2V1BAU6-F1
#
_entry.id   AF-A0A2V1BAU6-F1
#
_cell.length_a   1.000
_cell.length_b   1.000
_cell.length_c   1.000
_cell.angle_alpha   90.00
_cell.angle_beta   90.00
_cell.angle_gamma   90.00
#
_symmetry.space_group_name_H-M   'P 1'
#
loop_
_entity.id
_entity.type
_entity.pdbx_description
1 polymer ?
#
loop_
_entity_poly.entity_id
_entity_poly.type
_entity_poly.pdbx_seq_one_letter_code
_entity_poly.pdbx_strand_id
1 'polypeptide(L)'
;LIDCTESKIVPAYSSSIINKAQYVALSYVWGERSQDPSCLTSPLKASRPLRDIPQVIADAMEVVKKMGYVYLWVDRYCIPQGNTRRAVEIMDDHLSKMGHIYANAVFTIIAAAGTDPSHGLPGVSCLRDRQPAIKIGDYTLVGVVNPAFAISESKWNHRGWTFQEGLLSRRRLVFTQTQVYFQCQLMQCVE
;
A
#
# COMPACT_ATOMS: atom_id res chain seq x y z
N LEU A 1 7.01 -1.52 11.57
CA LEU A 1 7.30 -0.98 10.22
C LEU A 1 8.17 -1.97 9.50
N ILE A 2 8.17 -1.96 8.17
CA ILE A 2 9.15 -2.67 7.35
C ILE A 2 10.27 -1.69 7.04
N ASP A 3 11.51 -2.08 7.32
CA ASP A 3 12.70 -1.43 6.79
C ASP A 3 12.95 -1.98 5.37
N CYS A 4 12.74 -1.13 4.36
CA CYS A 4 12.87 -1.51 2.95
C CYS A 4 14.32 -1.74 2.53
N THR A 5 15.29 -1.17 3.25
CA THR A 5 16.72 -1.31 3.00
C THR A 5 17.22 -2.66 3.48
N GLU A 6 16.84 -3.03 4.71
CA GLU A 6 17.28 -4.29 5.31
C GLU A 6 16.33 -5.46 5.04
N SER A 7 15.14 -5.21 4.47
CA SER A 7 14.07 -6.19 4.29
C SER A 7 13.70 -6.90 5.61
N LYS A 8 13.51 -6.11 6.67
CA LYS A 8 13.15 -6.61 8.01
C LYS A 8 11.95 -5.89 8.57
N ILE A 9 11.15 -6.61 9.37
CA ILE A 9 10.12 -5.99 10.21
C ILE A 9 10.80 -5.49 11.47
N VAL A 10 10.73 -4.18 11.69
CA VAL A 10 11.27 -3.50 12.86
C VAL A 10 10.15 -3.08 13.81
N PRO A 11 10.33 -3.26 15.13
CA PRO A 11 9.34 -2.85 16.13
C PRO A 11 9.15 -1.34 16.07
N ALA A 12 7.90 -0.90 16.10
CA ALA A 12 7.57 0.53 16.13
C ALA A 12 7.67 1.14 17.55
N TYR A 13 8.35 0.45 18.47
CA TYR A 13 8.58 0.84 19.88
C TYR A 13 9.59 1.98 19.99
N SER A 14 9.24 3.10 19.41
CA SER A 14 9.23 4.30 20.21
C SER A 14 8.12 5.17 19.65
N SER A 15 7.25 5.66 20.52
CA SER A 15 6.36 6.78 20.20
C SER A 15 7.14 7.99 19.64
N SER A 16 8.47 8.04 19.81
CA SER A 16 9.34 8.99 19.13
C SER A 16 9.72 8.62 17.69
N ILE A 17 9.69 7.34 17.30
CA ILE A 17 9.98 6.88 15.93
C ILE A 17 8.74 7.04 15.05
N ILE A 18 7.52 6.67 15.45
CA ILE A 18 6.35 6.94 14.56
C ILE A 18 6.08 8.46 14.45
N ASN A 19 6.37 9.24 15.49
CA ASN A 19 6.23 10.71 15.44
C ASN A 19 7.41 11.44 14.75
N LYS A 20 8.53 10.77 14.42
CA LYS A 20 9.69 11.40 13.73
C LYS A 20 10.14 10.70 12.45
N ALA A 21 9.85 9.41 12.30
CA ALA A 21 10.22 8.61 11.14
C ALA A 21 9.18 8.81 10.06
N GLN A 22 9.63 9.29 8.92
CA GLN A 22 8.84 9.35 7.71
C GLN A 22 8.63 7.93 7.19
N TYR A 23 7.36 7.53 7.09
CA TYR A 23 6.97 6.24 6.53
C TYR A 23 5.91 6.42 5.44
N VAL A 24 5.90 5.46 4.53
CA VAL A 24 4.89 5.32 3.48
C VAL A 24 3.93 4.21 3.90
N ALA A 25 2.64 4.36 3.67
CA ALA A 25 1.66 3.30 3.93
C ALA A 25 1.32 2.55 2.63
N LEU A 26 1.06 1.25 2.72
CA LEU A 26 0.51 0.46 1.61
C LEU A 26 -0.94 0.07 1.89
N SER A 27 -1.81 0.33 0.93
CA SER A 27 -3.19 -0.13 0.90
C SER A 27 -3.39 -1.05 -0.30
N TYR A 28 -3.77 -2.30 -0.06
CA TYR A 28 -3.86 -3.35 -1.08
C TYR A 28 -4.89 -4.41 -0.72
N VAL A 29 -5.25 -5.26 -1.69
CA VAL A 29 -6.16 -6.39 -1.48
C VAL A 29 -5.39 -7.59 -0.93
N TRP A 30 -5.75 -8.07 0.26
CA TRP A 30 -5.04 -9.16 0.93
C TRP A 30 -5.17 -10.52 0.23
N GLY A 31 -6.19 -10.70 -0.62
CA GLY A 31 -6.57 -12.01 -1.17
C GLY A 31 -7.27 -12.90 -0.14
N GLU A 32 -7.55 -14.15 -0.52
CA GLU A 32 -8.02 -15.16 0.43
C GLU A 32 -6.92 -15.47 1.46
N ARG A 33 -7.31 -15.74 2.72
CA ARG A 33 -6.39 -15.90 3.85
C ARG A 33 -5.40 -17.04 3.60
N SER A 34 -4.23 -16.71 3.07
CA SER A 34 -3.06 -17.56 3.21
C SER A 34 -2.66 -17.56 4.69
N GLN A 35 -2.60 -18.76 5.30
CA GLN A 35 -2.11 -18.96 6.65
C GLN A 35 -0.59 -18.74 6.69
N ASP A 36 -0.14 -17.51 6.45
CA ASP A 36 1.26 -17.16 6.53
C ASP A 36 1.69 -17.20 8.02
N PRO A 37 2.59 -18.12 8.42
CA PRO A 37 3.07 -18.23 9.80
C PRO A 37 3.73 -16.94 10.29
N SER A 38 4.23 -16.12 9.36
CA SER A 38 4.86 -14.84 9.63
C SER A 38 3.87 -13.80 10.17
N CYS A 39 2.56 -13.99 9.98
CA CYS A 39 1.51 -13.11 10.49
C CYS A 39 1.08 -13.47 11.93
N LEU A 40 1.25 -14.73 12.34
CA LEU A 40 0.66 -15.31 13.57
C LEU A 40 1.37 -14.93 14.88
N THR A 41 2.48 -14.18 14.80
CA THR A 41 3.26 -13.80 15.98
C THR A 41 3.22 -12.29 16.17
N SER A 42 2.82 -11.87 17.37
CA SER A 42 2.71 -10.45 17.71
C SER A 42 4.01 -9.70 17.37
N PRO A 43 3.96 -8.47 16.87
CA PRO A 43 5.13 -7.67 16.47
C PRO A 43 6.04 -7.22 17.64
N LEU A 44 6.03 -7.93 18.77
CA LEU A 44 6.28 -7.32 20.06
C LEU A 44 7.74 -7.22 20.52
N LYS A 45 8.75 -7.91 19.97
CA LYS A 45 10.09 -7.89 20.62
C LYS A 45 11.35 -7.91 19.77
N ALA A 46 11.34 -8.33 18.50
CA ALA A 46 12.59 -8.47 17.74
C ALA A 46 12.45 -8.09 16.27
N SER A 47 13.53 -7.51 15.72
CA SER A 47 13.70 -7.38 14.28
C SER A 47 13.72 -8.78 13.65
N ARG A 48 12.97 -8.99 12.58
CA ARG A 48 12.90 -10.28 11.89
C ARG A 48 12.99 -10.11 10.37
N PRO A 49 13.66 -11.03 9.66
CA PRO A 49 13.69 -11.01 8.20
C PRO A 49 12.29 -11.20 7.64
N LEU A 50 11.98 -10.45 6.57
CA LEU A 50 10.82 -10.71 5.73
C LEU A 50 11.13 -11.90 4.82
N ARG A 51 10.25 -12.91 4.85
CA ARG A 51 10.28 -14.08 3.97
C ARG A 51 8.91 -14.23 3.34
N ASP A 52 8.87 -14.79 2.14
CA ASP A 52 7.64 -15.10 1.41
C ASP A 52 6.70 -13.88 1.26
N ILE A 53 7.29 -12.72 0.94
CA ILE A 53 6.53 -11.48 0.77
C ILE A 53 5.71 -11.53 -0.54
N PRO A 54 4.41 -11.20 -0.49
CA PRO A 54 3.63 -11.00 -1.70
C PRO A 54 4.25 -9.95 -2.64
N GLN A 55 4.09 -10.16 -3.95
CA GLN A 55 4.69 -9.31 -4.98
C GLN A 55 4.29 -7.83 -4.82
N VAL A 56 3.03 -7.54 -4.46
CA VAL A 56 2.57 -6.16 -4.23
C VAL A 56 3.34 -5.45 -3.12
N ILE A 57 3.79 -6.18 -2.09
CA ILE A 57 4.57 -5.62 -0.97
C ILE A 57 6.02 -5.43 -1.40
N ALA A 58 6.59 -6.39 -2.13
CA ALA A 58 7.93 -6.27 -2.70
C ALA A 58 8.04 -5.03 -3.62
N ASP A 59 7.05 -4.84 -4.48
CA ASP A 59 6.97 -3.68 -5.37
C ASP A 59 6.78 -2.38 -4.61
N ALA A 60 5.94 -2.37 -3.56
CA ALA A 60 5.78 -1.21 -2.71
C ALA A 60 7.10 -0.85 -2.00
N MET A 61 7.87 -1.83 -1.54
CA MET A 61 9.20 -1.60 -0.96
C MET A 61 10.16 -0.97 -2.00
N GLU A 62 10.09 -1.41 -3.26
CA GLU A 62 10.88 -0.83 -4.35
C GLU A 62 10.48 0.63 -4.64
N VAL A 63 9.18 0.93 -4.70
CA VAL A 63 8.66 2.30 -4.85
C VAL A 63 9.14 3.18 -3.69
N VAL A 64 9.07 2.69 -2.45
CA VAL A 64 9.52 3.41 -1.25
C VAL A 64 11.00 3.77 -1.35
N LYS A 65 11.85 2.81 -1.73
CA LYS A 65 13.30 3.04 -1.93
C LYS A 65 13.57 4.08 -3.03
N LYS A 66 12.91 3.94 -4.19
CA LYS A 66 13.08 4.87 -5.33
C LYS A 66 12.62 6.29 -5.00
N MET A 67 11.65 6.44 -4.11
CA MET A 67 11.16 7.73 -3.61
C MET A 67 12.03 8.30 -2.47
N GLY A 68 13.10 7.62 -2.06
CA GLY A 68 14.03 8.10 -1.02
C GLY A 68 13.58 7.87 0.42
N TYR A 69 12.60 6.98 0.64
CA TYR A 69 12.11 6.63 1.98
C TYR A 69 12.60 5.25 2.40
N VAL A 70 12.63 5.01 3.72
CA VAL A 70 13.15 3.78 4.32
C VAL A 70 12.04 2.88 4.82
N TYR A 71 10.98 3.47 5.38
CA TYR A 71 9.97 2.72 6.12
C TYR A 71 8.66 2.56 5.35
N LEU A 72 8.19 1.32 5.29
CA LEU A 72 6.88 0.97 4.77
C LEU A 72 6.00 0.43 5.90
N TRP A 73 4.80 0.99 6.04
CA TRP A 73 3.75 0.45 6.89
C TRP A 73 2.83 -0.45 6.07
N VAL A 74 2.62 -1.67 6.57
CA VAL A 74 1.73 -2.67 5.96
C VAL A 74 0.90 -3.29 7.07
N ASP A 75 -0.42 -3.20 6.93
CA ASP A 75 -1.43 -3.70 7.85
C ASP A 75 -1.20 -5.16 8.28
N ARG A 76 -0.95 -6.07 7.33
CA ARG A 76 -0.69 -7.50 7.54
C ARG A 76 0.45 -7.78 8.53
N TYR A 77 1.50 -6.95 8.51
CA TYR A 77 2.71 -7.15 9.32
C TYR A 77 2.78 -6.24 10.54
N CYS A 78 2.09 -5.11 10.52
CA CYS A 78 2.12 -4.13 11.60
C CYS A 78 0.98 -4.30 12.60
N ILE A 79 -0.09 -5.02 12.24
CA ILE A 79 -1.21 -5.33 13.13
C ILE A 79 -1.06 -6.79 13.58
N PRO A 80 -1.07 -7.07 14.90
CA PRO A 80 -1.00 -8.43 15.39
C PRO A 80 -2.13 -9.28 14.81
N GLN A 81 -1.81 -10.42 14.21
CA GLN A 81 -2.81 -11.39 13.77
C GLN A 81 -2.89 -12.53 14.78
N GLY A 82 -4.11 -12.95 15.12
CA GLY A 82 -4.33 -14.12 15.97
C GLY A 82 -5.61 -14.03 16.81
N ASN A 83 -6.03 -15.18 17.33
CA ASN A 83 -7.27 -15.30 18.11
C ASN A 83 -7.06 -15.20 19.63
N THR A 84 -5.85 -14.84 20.07
CA THR A 84 -5.60 -14.66 21.51
C THR A 84 -6.28 -13.38 21.97
N ARG A 85 -6.84 -13.38 23.20
CA ARG A 85 -7.50 -12.20 23.78
C ARG A 85 -6.64 -10.93 23.69
N ARG A 86 -5.34 -11.07 23.96
CA ARG A 86 -4.37 -9.96 23.84
C ARG A 86 -4.19 -9.47 22.40
N ALA A 87 -4.20 -10.36 21.41
CA ALA A 87 -4.14 -9.95 20.00
C ALA A 87 -5.42 -9.22 19.57
N VAL A 88 -6.58 -9.67 20.05
CA VAL A 88 -7.87 -9.00 19.79
C VAL A 88 -7.91 -7.61 20.41
N GLU A 89 -7.49 -7.45 21.68
CA GLU A 89 -7.42 -6.15 22.35
C GLU A 89 -6.47 -5.17 21.64
N ILE A 90 -5.30 -5.63 21.20
CA ILE A 90 -4.35 -4.78 20.44
C ILE A 90 -4.90 -4.47 19.03
N MET A 91 -5.56 -5.43 18.39
CA MET A 91 -6.17 -5.21 17.08
C MET A 91 -7.25 -4.12 17.16
N ASP A 92 -8.10 -4.14 18.19
CA ASP A 92 -9.13 -3.12 18.42
C ASP A 92 -8.53 -1.72 18.63
N ASP A 93 -7.49 -1.60 19.46
CA ASP A 93 -6.75 -0.35 19.66
C ASP A 93 -6.10 0.14 18.35
N HIS A 94 -5.52 -0.76 17.55
CA HIS A 94 -4.93 -0.42 16.25
C HIS A 94 -5.98 0.02 15.23
N LEU A 95 -7.15 -0.65 15.20
CA LEU A 95 -8.27 -0.29 14.32
C LEU A 95 -8.77 1.12 14.62
N SER A 96 -8.86 1.49 15.90
CA SER A 96 -9.21 2.86 16.31
C SER A 96 -8.19 3.91 15.85
N LYS A 97 -6.92 3.51 15.67
CA LYS A 97 -5.80 4.38 15.27
C LYS A 97 -5.48 4.33 13.77
N MET A 98 -6.14 3.47 12.98
CA MET A 98 -5.87 3.32 11.55
C MET A 98 -5.90 4.66 10.82
N GLY A 99 -6.92 5.47 11.09
CA GLY A 99 -7.03 6.79 10.47
C GLY A 99 -5.81 7.69 10.71
N HIS A 100 -5.25 7.67 11.91
CA HIS A 100 -4.04 8.43 12.24
C HIS A 100 -2.79 7.90 11.53
N ILE A 101 -2.72 6.60 11.25
CA ILE A 101 -1.60 6.01 10.52
C ILE A 101 -1.60 6.52 9.08
N TYR A 102 -2.72 6.39 8.37
CA TYR A 102 -2.83 6.86 6.99
C TYR A 102 -2.71 8.39 6.87
N ALA A 103 -3.25 9.15 7.84
CA ALA A 103 -3.16 10.60 7.85
C ALA A 103 -1.74 11.15 8.09
N ASN A 104 -0.89 10.41 8.81
CA ASN A 104 0.49 10.81 9.13
C ASN A 104 1.54 10.16 8.22
N ALA A 105 1.15 9.21 7.35
CA ALA A 105 2.04 8.72 6.31
C ALA A 105 2.44 9.87 5.36
N VAL A 106 3.68 9.81 4.86
CA VAL A 106 4.17 10.79 3.87
C VAL A 106 3.25 10.80 2.65
N PHE A 107 2.97 9.59 2.14
CA PHE A 107 1.94 9.26 1.17
C PHE A 107 1.54 7.80 1.36
N THR A 108 0.43 7.42 0.73
CA THR A 108 -0.06 6.05 0.71
C THR A 108 0.01 5.51 -0.71
N ILE A 109 0.66 4.36 -0.88
CA ILE A 109 0.60 3.58 -2.11
C ILE A 109 -0.71 2.81 -2.09
N ILE A 110 -1.52 2.98 -3.14
CA ILE A 110 -2.77 2.25 -3.32
C ILE A 110 -2.60 1.31 -4.50
N ALA A 111 -2.65 0.01 -4.24
CA ALA A 111 -2.72 -1.03 -5.26
C ALA A 111 -4.19 -1.22 -5.69
N ALA A 112 -4.63 -0.40 -6.65
CA ALA A 112 -5.98 -0.52 -7.24
C ALA A 112 -6.04 -1.56 -8.36
N ALA A 113 -4.88 -1.94 -8.92
CA ALA A 113 -4.76 -3.04 -9.86
C ALA A 113 -4.68 -4.41 -9.16
N GLY A 114 -5.20 -5.43 -9.84
CA GLY A 114 -5.15 -6.82 -9.36
C GLY A 114 -6.25 -7.18 -8.36
N THR A 115 -6.42 -8.49 -8.16
CA THR A 115 -7.48 -9.04 -7.28
C THR A 115 -6.94 -9.72 -6.02
N ASP A 116 -5.63 -9.89 -5.95
CA ASP A 116 -4.90 -10.65 -4.95
C ASP A 116 -3.46 -10.08 -4.82
N PRO A 117 -2.72 -10.44 -3.77
CA PRO A 117 -1.47 -9.77 -3.45
C PRO A 117 -0.28 -10.27 -4.28
N SER A 118 -0.46 -11.27 -5.15
CA SER A 118 0.58 -11.77 -6.07
C SER A 118 0.66 -10.98 -7.37
N HIS A 119 -0.34 -10.14 -7.69
CA HIS A 119 -0.41 -9.37 -8.95
C HIS A 119 0.75 -8.38 -9.16
N GLY A 120 1.27 -7.78 -8.08
CA GLY A 120 2.26 -6.71 -8.15
C GLY A 120 1.66 -5.33 -8.52
N LEU A 121 2.52 -4.32 -8.57
CA LEU A 121 2.18 -2.94 -8.96
C LEU A 121 2.52 -2.72 -10.45
N PRO A 122 1.54 -2.35 -11.29
CA PRO A 122 1.78 -2.09 -12.72
C PRO A 122 2.80 -0.96 -12.98
N GLY A 123 3.83 -1.28 -13.75
CA GLY A 123 4.98 -0.41 -14.02
C GLY A 123 6.13 -0.57 -13.03
N VAL A 124 6.03 -1.49 -12.06
CA VAL A 124 7.12 -1.86 -11.15
C VAL A 124 7.64 -3.26 -11.49
N SER A 125 6.85 -4.31 -11.22
CA SER A 125 7.20 -5.69 -11.60
C SER A 125 6.30 -6.25 -12.71
N CYS A 126 5.05 -5.79 -12.81
CA CYS A 126 4.14 -6.19 -13.87
C CYS A 126 3.98 -5.09 -14.93
N LEU A 127 3.71 -5.50 -16.18
CA LEU A 127 3.49 -4.55 -17.26
C LEU A 127 2.14 -3.86 -17.11
N ARG A 128 2.09 -2.59 -17.53
CA ARG A 128 0.83 -1.83 -17.64
C ARG A 128 0.12 -2.21 -18.92
N ASP A 129 -1.21 -2.16 -18.86
CA ASP A 129 -2.04 -2.28 -20.05
C ASP A 129 -1.80 -1.07 -20.97
N ARG A 130 -1.69 -1.33 -22.28
CA ARG A 130 -1.48 -0.27 -23.25
C ARG A 130 -2.71 0.61 -23.32
N GLN A 131 -2.51 1.92 -23.16
CA GLN A 131 -3.54 2.89 -23.49
C GLN A 131 -3.77 2.93 -25.01
N PRO A 132 -5.02 3.01 -25.47
CA PRO A 132 -5.31 3.10 -26.89
C PRO A 132 -4.69 4.37 -27.44
N ALA A 133 -3.96 4.27 -28.56
CA ALA A 133 -3.34 5.41 -29.20
C ALA A 133 -3.57 5.37 -30.71
N ILE A 134 -3.82 6.53 -31.30
CA ILE A 134 -3.95 6.70 -32.75
C ILE A 134 -2.97 7.77 -33.23
N LYS A 135 -2.26 7.47 -34.32
CA LYS A 135 -1.35 8.41 -34.97
C LYS A 135 -2.08 9.10 -36.12
N ILE A 136 -2.10 10.43 -36.11
CA ILE A 136 -2.70 11.28 -37.14
C ILE A 136 -1.63 12.26 -37.61
N GLY A 137 -1.03 11.98 -38.77
CA GLY A 137 0.15 12.71 -39.24
C GLY A 137 1.31 12.56 -38.25
N ASP A 138 1.81 13.69 -37.75
CA ASP A 138 2.89 13.75 -36.74
C ASP A 138 2.37 13.73 -35.29
N TYR A 139 1.05 13.76 -35.10
CA TYR A 139 0.45 13.74 -33.77
C TYR A 139 0.12 12.31 -33.33
N THR A 140 0.33 12.01 -32.05
CA THR A 140 -0.16 10.79 -31.41
C THR A 140 -1.19 11.18 -30.36
N LEU A 141 -2.44 10.80 -30.59
CA LEU A 141 -3.52 10.95 -29.62
C LEU A 141 -3.58 9.69 -28.75
N VAL A 142 -3.48 9.85 -27.44
CA VAL A 142 -3.56 8.76 -26.47
C VAL A 142 -4.86 8.89 -25.70
N GLY A 143 -5.65 7.82 -25.67
CA GLY A 143 -6.85 7.72 -24.85
C GLY A 143 -6.47 7.45 -23.40
N VAL A 144 -6.54 8.49 -22.58
CA VAL A 144 -6.29 8.40 -21.14
C VAL A 144 -7.60 7.97 -20.46
N VAL A 145 -7.60 6.79 -19.84
CA VAL A 145 -8.73 6.34 -19.04
C VAL A 145 -8.84 7.23 -17.81
N ASN A 146 -10.05 7.72 -17.50
CA ASN A 146 -10.26 8.49 -16.30
C ASN A 146 -9.90 7.64 -15.06
N PRO A 147 -8.89 8.04 -14.25
CA PRO A 147 -8.46 7.24 -13.12
C PRO A 147 -9.58 7.03 -12.09
N ALA A 148 -10.53 7.96 -11.96
CA ALA A 148 -11.66 7.80 -11.05
C ALA A 148 -12.52 6.57 -11.38
N PHE A 149 -12.70 6.26 -12.67
CA PHE A 149 -13.46 5.10 -13.13
C PHE A 149 -12.69 3.80 -12.86
N ALA A 150 -11.39 3.76 -13.20
CA ALA A 150 -10.56 2.60 -12.94
C ALA A 150 -10.47 2.28 -11.43
N ILE A 151 -10.45 3.31 -10.59
CA ILE A 151 -10.47 3.16 -9.13
C ILE A 151 -11.85 2.69 -8.66
N SER A 152 -12.95 3.29 -9.14
CA SER A 152 -14.30 2.94 -8.69
C SER A 152 -14.63 1.47 -8.92
N GLU A 153 -14.22 0.94 -10.09
CA GLU A 153 -14.42 -0.45 -10.49
C GLU A 153 -13.45 -1.44 -9.81
N SER A 154 -12.38 -0.95 -9.17
CA SER A 154 -11.37 -1.83 -8.58
C SER A 154 -11.94 -2.66 -7.42
N LYS A 155 -11.48 -3.91 -7.30
CA LYS A 155 -11.77 -4.75 -6.12
C LYS A 155 -11.30 -4.07 -4.82
N TRP A 156 -10.23 -3.28 -4.91
CA TRP A 156 -9.76 -2.45 -3.81
C TRP A 156 -10.85 -1.50 -3.31
N ASN A 157 -11.51 -0.73 -4.19
CA ASN A 157 -12.52 0.26 -3.80
C ASN A 157 -13.81 -0.35 -3.24
N HIS A 158 -14.14 -1.58 -3.62
CA HIS A 158 -15.32 -2.29 -3.11
C HIS A 158 -15.17 -2.84 -1.68
N ARG A 159 -14.02 -2.65 -1.02
CA ARG A 159 -13.80 -3.08 0.36
C ARG A 159 -14.21 -1.98 1.34
N GLY A 160 -15.01 -2.31 2.36
CA GLY A 160 -15.44 -1.33 3.36
C GLY A 160 -14.30 -0.62 4.11
N TRP A 161 -13.14 -1.28 4.26
CA TRP A 161 -11.98 -0.74 4.98
C TRP A 161 -11.11 0.21 4.13
N THR A 162 -11.04 0.01 2.81
CA THR A 162 -10.18 0.82 1.93
C THR A 162 -10.70 2.25 1.75
N PHE A 163 -11.99 2.47 2.03
CA PHE A 163 -12.56 3.82 2.09
C PHE A 163 -11.89 4.69 3.16
N GLN A 164 -11.68 4.16 4.37
CA GLN A 164 -10.99 4.91 5.43
C GLN A 164 -9.51 5.14 5.09
N GLU A 165 -8.87 4.13 4.52
CA GLU A 165 -7.46 4.19 4.11
C GLU A 165 -7.25 5.23 2.99
N GLY A 166 -8.13 5.27 2.00
CA GLY A 166 -8.07 6.24 0.91
C GLY A 166 -8.50 7.64 1.31
N LEU A 167 -9.54 7.79 2.14
CA LEU A 167 -10.07 9.09 2.53
C LEU A 167 -9.15 9.84 3.49
N LEU A 168 -8.49 9.12 4.41
CA LEU A 168 -7.69 9.73 5.47
C LEU A 168 -6.24 10.01 5.05
N SER A 169 -5.79 9.44 3.92
CA SER A 169 -4.48 9.74 3.33
C SER A 169 -4.45 11.11 2.66
N ARG A 170 -3.56 11.98 3.15
CA ARG A 170 -3.34 13.34 2.59
C ARG A 170 -2.77 13.31 1.17
N ARG A 171 -1.90 12.33 0.89
CA ARG A 171 -1.22 12.11 -0.39
C ARG A 171 -1.33 10.65 -0.76
N ARG A 172 -1.68 10.36 -2.01
CA ARG A 172 -1.91 9.00 -2.51
C ARG A 172 -1.23 8.82 -3.85
N LEU A 173 -0.55 7.69 -4.00
CA LEU A 173 0.00 7.22 -5.26
C LEU A 173 -0.74 5.93 -5.64
N VAL A 174 -1.68 6.06 -6.57
CA VAL A 174 -2.61 5.00 -6.97
C VAL A 174 -2.09 4.31 -8.21
N PHE A 175 -1.82 3.02 -8.10
CA PHE A 175 -1.43 2.16 -9.20
C PHE A 175 -2.69 1.49 -9.76
N THR A 176 -3.08 1.90 -10.95
CA THR A 176 -4.13 1.24 -11.74
C THR A 176 -3.49 0.33 -12.79
N GLN A 177 -4.31 -0.44 -13.50
CA GLN A 177 -3.80 -1.36 -14.54
C GLN A 177 -3.12 -0.61 -15.71
N THR A 178 -3.53 0.63 -15.99
CA THR A 178 -3.04 1.39 -17.16
C THR A 178 -2.04 2.49 -16.79
N GLN A 179 -2.18 3.10 -15.61
CA GLN A 179 -1.43 4.31 -15.24
C GLN A 179 -1.22 4.45 -13.73
N VAL A 180 -0.28 5.31 -13.34
CA VAL A 180 -0.10 5.74 -11.95
C VAL A 180 -0.69 7.14 -11.80
N TYR A 181 -1.43 7.31 -10.71
CA TYR A 181 -2.16 8.54 -10.42
C TYR A 181 -1.75 9.09 -9.05
N PHE A 182 -1.32 10.35 -9.00
CA PHE A 182 -1.01 11.03 -7.75
C PHE A 182 -2.14 11.97 -7.34
N GLN A 183 -2.61 11.83 -6.11
CA GLN A 183 -3.57 12.74 -5.50
C GLN A 183 -3.00 13.37 -4.23
N CYS A 184 -3.08 14.70 -4.13
CA CYS A 184 -2.79 15.44 -2.91
C CYS A 184 -3.94 16.39 -2.62
N GLN A 185 -4.78 16.06 -1.63
CA GLN A 185 -6.03 16.79 -1.35
C GLN A 185 -6.90 16.95 -2.61
N LEU A 186 -7.11 18.19 -3.07
CA LEU A 186 -7.87 18.54 -4.28
C LEU A 186 -7.03 18.52 -5.57
N MET A 187 -5.71 18.38 -5.48
CA MET A 187 -4.81 18.32 -6.64
C MET A 187 -4.70 16.88 -7.15
N GLN A 188 -4.79 16.73 -8.46
CA GLN A 188 -4.78 15.46 -9.18
C GLN A 188 -3.72 15.53 -10.30
N CYS A 189 -2.82 14.57 -10.38
CA CYS A 189 -1.81 14.46 -11.44
C CYS A 189 -1.79 13.03 -11.98
N VAL A 190 -1.84 12.87 -13.31
CA VAL A 190 -1.80 11.57 -14.00
C VAL A 190 -0.47 11.50 -14.75
N GLU A 191 0.16 10.31 -14.73
CA GLU A 191 1.36 10.02 -15.53
C GLU A 191 1.07 10.08 -17.05
#